data_AF-A0A8J6BEB7-F1
#
_entry.id   AF-A0A8J6BEB7-F1
#
_cell.length_a   1.000
_cell.length_b   1.000
_cell.length_c   1.000
_cell.angle_alpha   90.00
_cell.angle_beta   90.00
_cell.angle_gamma   90.00
#
_symmetry.space_group_name_H-M   'P 1'
#
loop_
_entity.id
_entity.type
_entity.pdbx_description
1 polymer ?
#
loop_
_entity_poly.entity_id
_entity_poly.type
_entity_poly.pdbx_seq_one_letter_code
_entity_poly.pdbx_strand_id
1 'polypeptide(L)'
;MSPAMEDALAKGHMGIITTLAETCKRLESNQTAFVTHLMEAFHCSSPASRRVTCVPLFLSLMTYETYYKIEEEEKQLEHEVSPVIPD
;
A
#
# COMPACT_ATOMS: atom_id res chain seq x y z
N MET A 1 3.11 -12.21 -2.90
CA MET A 1 2.79 -12.34 -1.46
C MET A 1 1.86 -11.24 -0.97
N SER A 2 1.90 -10.07 -1.62
CA SER A 2 1.07 -8.88 -1.36
C SER A 2 -0.43 -9.17 -1.24
N PRO A 3 -1.12 -9.90 -2.15
CA PRO A 3 -2.56 -10.16 -2.00
C PRO A 3 -2.93 -10.92 -0.72
N ALA A 4 -2.07 -11.84 -0.27
CA ALA A 4 -2.30 -12.58 0.96
C ALA A 4 -2.04 -11.72 2.21
N MET A 5 -1.10 -10.77 2.14
CA MET A 5 -0.86 -9.81 3.22
C MET A 5 -2.00 -8.81 3.32
N GLU A 6 -2.50 -8.32 2.18
CA GLU A 6 -3.67 -7.45 2.12
C GLU A 6 -4.93 -8.14 2.67
N ASP A 7 -5.17 -9.39 2.28
CA ASP A 7 -6.27 -10.20 2.83
C ASP A 7 -6.14 -10.40 4.35
N ALA A 8 -4.92 -10.61 4.85
CA ALA A 8 -4.66 -10.69 6.29
C ALA A 8 -4.94 -9.35 7.01
N LEU A 9 -4.59 -8.21 6.40
CA LEU A 9 -4.89 -6.88 6.94
C LEU A 9 -6.40 -6.64 6.95
N ALA A 10 -7.10 -6.92 5.85
CA ALA A 10 -8.54 -6.75 5.71
C ALA A 10 -9.34 -7.61 6.71
N LYS A 11 -8.84 -8.81 7.05
CA LYS A 11 -9.45 -9.72 8.03
C LYS A 11 -9.02 -9.43 9.48
N GLY A 12 -8.17 -8.45 9.73
CA GLY A 12 -7.68 -8.14 11.08
C GLY A 12 -6.67 -9.16 11.63
N HIS A 13 -6.03 -9.95 10.76
CA HIS A 13 -5.06 -11.00 11.12
C HIS A 13 -3.62 -10.48 11.23
N MET A 14 -3.40 -9.33 11.89
CA MET A 14 -2.09 -8.66 11.97
C MET A 14 -0.99 -9.54 12.60
N GLY A 15 -1.35 -10.50 13.45
CA GLY A 15 -0.40 -11.45 14.03
C GLY A 15 0.40 -12.22 12.98
N ILE A 16 -0.20 -12.52 11.82
CA ILE A 16 0.50 -13.19 10.71
C ILE A 16 1.62 -12.29 10.18
N ILE A 17 1.34 -11.00 10.01
CA ILE A 17 2.28 -10.01 9.48
C ILE A 17 3.43 -9.77 10.46
N THR A 18 3.13 -9.63 11.76
CA THR A 18 4.16 -9.42 12.78
C THR A 18 5.06 -10.64 12.96
N THR A 19 4.49 -11.84 12.98
CA THR A 19 5.28 -13.09 13.06
C THR A 19 6.16 -13.28 11.83
N LEU A 20 5.67 -12.91 10.64
CA LEU A 20 6.48 -12.96 9.42
C LEU A 20 7.63 -11.94 9.47
N ALA A 21 7.37 -10.71 9.93
CA ALA A 21 8.40 -9.68 10.12
C ALA A 21 9.49 -10.14 11.10
N GLU A 22 9.10 -10.70 12.25
CA GLU A 22 10.01 -11.26 13.24
C GLU A 22 10.83 -12.41 12.67
N THR A 23 10.23 -13.25 11.84
CA THR A 23 10.92 -14.37 11.19
C THR A 23 11.95 -13.88 10.17
N CYS A 24 11.58 -12.90 9.33
CA CYS A 24 12.52 -12.26 8.40
C CYS A 24 13.70 -11.60 9.13
N LYS A 25 13.44 -10.96 10.27
CA LYS A 25 14.49 -10.38 11.13
C LYS A 25 15.38 -11.46 11.72
N ARG A 26 14.80 -12.48 12.37
CA ARG A 26 15.52 -13.55 13.07
C ARG A 26 16.38 -14.40 12.14
N LEU A 27 15.92 -14.63 10.92
CA LEU A 27 16.64 -15.42 9.90
C LEU A 27 17.54 -14.57 9.00
N GLU A 28 17.58 -13.25 9.19
CA GLU A 28 18.32 -12.31 8.36
C GLU A 28 18.03 -12.47 6.86
N SER A 29 16.78 -12.81 6.52
CA SER A 29 16.39 -13.20 5.18
C SER A 29 15.07 -12.57 4.77
N ASN A 30 14.94 -12.27 3.47
CA ASN A 30 13.73 -11.72 2.84
C ASN A 30 13.23 -10.39 3.41
N GLN A 31 14.04 -9.63 4.16
CA GLN A 31 13.63 -8.35 4.77
C GLN A 31 13.17 -7.34 3.72
N THR A 32 13.97 -7.14 2.66
CA THR A 32 13.62 -6.24 1.56
C THR A 32 12.35 -6.68 0.86
N ALA A 33 12.22 -7.97 0.54
CA ALA A 33 11.03 -8.51 -0.10
C ALA A 33 9.78 -8.36 0.79
N PHE A 34 9.91 -8.59 2.10
CA PHE A 34 8.84 -8.41 3.06
C PHE A 34 8.36 -6.95 3.10
N VAL A 35 9.27 -5.99 3.23
CA VAL A 35 8.93 -4.55 3.24
C VAL A 35 8.28 -4.13 1.93
N THR A 36 8.80 -4.59 0.78
CA THR A 36 8.18 -4.29 -0.52
C THR A 36 6.75 -4.79 -0.61
N HIS A 37 6.50 -6.06 -0.28
CA HIS A 37 5.15 -6.62 -0.31
C HIS A 37 4.22 -5.98 0.73
N LEU A 38 4.76 -5.57 1.88
CA LEU A 38 4.00 -4.84 2.89
C LEU A 38 3.57 -3.47 2.35
N MET A 39 4.47 -2.72 1.74
CA MET A 39 4.15 -1.43 1.11
C MET A 39 3.15 -1.56 -0.03
N GLU A 40 3.21 -2.66 -0.80
CA GLU A 40 2.20 -2.99 -1.81
C GLU A 40 0.82 -3.21 -1.17
N ALA A 41 0.74 -4.03 -0.11
CA ALA A 41 -0.53 -4.32 0.58
C ALA A 41 -1.15 -3.08 1.25
N PHE A 42 -0.33 -2.08 1.60
CA PHE A 42 -0.77 -0.79 2.14
C PHE A 42 -1.01 0.27 1.05
N HIS A 43 -0.87 -0.09 -0.23
CA HIS A 43 -1.03 0.81 -1.40
C HIS A 43 -0.10 2.04 -1.40
N CYS A 44 1.07 1.91 -0.79
CA CYS A 44 2.06 2.99 -0.70
C CYS A 44 3.38 2.66 -1.42
N SER A 45 3.46 1.57 -2.19
CA SER A 45 4.64 1.23 -2.99
C SER A 45 4.79 2.09 -4.24
N SER A 46 3.68 2.53 -4.83
CA SER A 46 3.62 3.37 -6.03
C SER A 46 2.49 4.41 -5.92
N PRO A 47 2.69 5.64 -6.43
CA PRO A 47 3.95 6.21 -6.91
C PRO A 47 5.00 6.34 -5.80
N ALA A 48 6.26 6.59 -6.19
CA ALA A 48 7.38 6.71 -5.28
C ALA A 48 7.18 7.73 -4.15
N SER A 49 6.37 8.77 -4.39
CA SER A 49 5.98 9.78 -3.42
C SER A 49 5.13 9.24 -2.27
N ARG A 50 4.36 8.15 -2.46
CA ARG A 50 3.57 7.53 -1.39
C ARG A 50 4.45 6.80 -0.37
N ARG A 51 5.67 6.40 -0.73
CA ARG A 51 6.54 5.55 0.12
C ARG A 51 6.86 6.17 1.47
N VAL A 52 6.97 7.49 1.55
CA VAL A 52 7.25 8.21 2.82
C VAL A 52 6.08 8.13 3.82
N THR A 53 4.90 7.72 3.36
CA THR A 53 3.70 7.55 4.19
C THR A 53 3.61 6.16 4.83
N CYS A 54 4.54 5.23 4.56
CA CYS A 54 4.44 3.86 5.06
C CYS A 54 4.33 3.77 6.59
N VAL A 55 5.03 4.64 7.33
CA VAL A 55 5.01 4.65 8.80
C VAL A 55 3.59 4.91 9.37
N PRO A 56 2.91 6.03 9.04
CA PRO A 56 1.55 6.26 9.54
C PRO A 56 0.54 5.20 9.07
N LEU A 57 0.70 4.64 7.87
CA LEU A 57 -0.16 3.55 7.38
C LEU A 57 0.01 2.27 8.19
N PHE A 58 1.26 1.86 8.47
CA PHE A 58 1.54 0.67 9.27
C PHE A 58 1.06 0.82 10.72
N LEU A 59 1.16 2.02 11.31
CA LEU A 59 0.70 2.28 12.67
C LEU A 59 -0.83 2.31 12.79
N SER A 60 -1.50 2.87 11.78
CA SER A 60 -2.97 2.93 11.75
C SER A 60 -3.63 1.65 11.25
N LEU A 61 -2.85 0.77 10.61
CA LEU A 61 -3.33 -0.43 9.92
C LEU A 61 -4.36 -0.11 8.82
N MET A 62 -4.23 1.06 8.19
CA MET A 62 -5.09 1.52 7.10
C MET A 62 -4.30 1.58 5.79
N THR A 63 -4.92 1.16 4.68
CA THR A 63 -4.37 1.40 3.33
C THR A 63 -4.30 2.91 3.04
N TYR A 64 -3.46 3.28 2.07
CA TYR A 64 -3.26 4.69 1.67
C TYR A 64 -4.59 5.42 1.42
N GLU A 65 -5.48 4.83 0.63
CA GLU A 65 -6.78 5.41 0.26
C GLU A 65 -7.68 5.59 1.49
N THR A 66 -7.72 4.59 2.37
CA THR A 66 -8.52 4.64 3.61
C THR A 66 -8.01 5.72 4.55
N TYR A 67 -6.69 5.80 4.75
CA TYR A 67 -6.07 6.76 5.67
C TYR A 67 -6.24 8.20 5.21
N TYR A 68 -6.04 8.46 3.92
CA TYR A 68 -6.16 9.80 3.33
C TYR A 68 -7.58 10.16 2.90
N LYS A 69 -8.56 9.27 3.10
CA LYS A 69 -9.96 9.44 2.69
C LYS A 69 -10.09 9.83 1.21
N ILE A 70 -9.30 9.16 0.38
CA ILE A 70 -9.38 9.33 -1.06
C ILE A 70 -10.57 8.49 -1.51
N GLU A 71 -11.73 9.15 -1.63
CA GLU A 71 -12.86 8.61 -2.37
C GLU A 71 -12.47 8.51 -3.86
N GLU A 72 -13.12 7.66 -4.68
CA GLU A 72 -12.77 7.43 -6.10
C GLU A 72 -12.94 8.66 -7.02
N GLU A 73 -12.67 9.89 -6.55
CA GLU A 73 -12.78 11.15 -7.28
C GLU A 73 -11.66 11.33 -8.33
N GLU A 74 -10.56 10.57 -8.24
CA GLU A 74 -9.42 10.72 -9.16
C GLU A 74 -9.59 10.04 -10.54
N LYS A 75 -10.63 9.20 -10.74
CA LYS A 75 -10.89 8.60 -12.08
C LYS A 75 -11.41 9.59 -13.12
N GLN A 76 -11.85 10.80 -12.73
CA GLN A 76 -12.42 11.78 -13.66
C GLN A 76 -11.39 12.72 -14.30
N LEU A 77 -10.23 12.93 -13.68
CA LEU A 77 -9.24 13.91 -14.19
C LEU A 77 -8.44 13.41 -15.41
N GLU A 78 -8.41 12.10 -15.67
CA GLU A 78 -7.70 11.54 -16.83
C GLU A 78 -8.53 11.56 -18.13
N HIS A 79 -9.86 11.76 -18.07
CA HIS A 79 -10.72 11.75 -19.26
C HIS A 79 -10.91 13.14 -19.91
N GLU A 80 -10.51 14.23 -19.25
CA GLU A 80 -10.73 15.62 -19.72
C GLU A 80 -9.55 16.24 -20.50
N VAL A 81 -8.48 15.49 -20.81
CA VAL A 81 -7.39 16.00 -21.67
C VAL A 81 -7.46 15.33 -23.05
N SER A 82 -8.57 15.51 -23.76
CA SER A 82 -8.56 15.43 -25.23
C SER A 82 -8.39 16.84 -25.80
N PRO A 83 -7.43 17.07 -26.71
CA PRO A 83 -7.17 18.40 -27.24
C PRO A 83 -8.35 18.84 -28.11
N VAL A 84 -9.03 19.91 -27.70
CA VAL A 84 -9.98 20.62 -28.57
C VAL A 84 -9.16 21.19 -29.74
N ILE A 85 -9.34 20.62 -30.93
CA ILE A 85 -8.86 21.23 -32.17
C ILE A 85 -9.90 22.30 -32.54
N PRO A 86 -9.56 23.60 -32.58
CA PRO A 86 -10.48 24.62 -33.04
C PRO A 86 -10.64 24.56 -34.57
N ASP A 87 -11.88 24.76 -35.03
CA ASP A 87 -12.33 24.80 -36.44
C ASP A 87 -11.58 25.81 -37.32
#